data_AF-A0A8J2I1C5-F1
#
_entry.id   AF-A0A8J2I1C5-F1
#
_cell.length_a   1.000
_cell.length_b   1.000
_cell.length_c   1.000
_cell.angle_alpha   90.00
_cell.angle_beta   90.00
_cell.angle_gamma   90.00
#
_symmetry.space_group_name_H-M   'P 1'
#
loop_
_entity.id
_entity.type
_entity.pdbx_description
1 polymer ?
#
loop_
_entity_poly.entity_id
_entity_poly.type
_entity_poly.pdbx_seq_one_letter_code
_entity_poly.pdbx_strand_id
1 'polypeptide(L)'
;MNVEVHAKPLSLIMDHLPTPIDGEHPKVQLYVFREKPWMPEDFFTLPSVWNYDNTLELVEIGLGTKIDDRKVNEFLQSWLFLALIAQVLNQPIYSEKFRYGEDQIRTKHILPGLIKGAIQKEREETDLIATSRDVRFRWSKGKDDNSLHGVSREQKNRWFRASMALEQASRFITKHCSYKHFAKDGRTSPNPDEKVNEPRADELLVLSIAVLGETLEKARPRAVSLSQGPLQFFRDHGDKETAWGYNPFCRRNMQKSGYFPLEIRRMESSIPSVSIIYYICFIKKHDRPTHTAECTVWACKGKGKRLDPLHMKASCQQEGYGTYCRLVQIEDREKKLKRIILGEGKIPLVEFAAGKLELKGYSLKEELPKFGVMSHSWEEAIVHSKVDSSGGDVRNMFECQLETLQNTFNNLHSGSPDDTATINIPFYVDVLCMAKDPTTRAASINQLKFIYHKASAVLVWDRNLLQR
;
A
#
# COMPACT_ATOMS: atom_id res chain seq x y z
N MET A 1 -10.43 9.66 59.44
CA MET A 1 -10.54 9.12 58.07
C MET A 1 -9.37 9.67 57.28
N ASN A 2 -8.31 8.89 57.11
CA ASN A 2 -7.17 9.28 56.27
C ASN A 2 -7.53 8.98 54.82
N VAL A 3 -7.70 10.04 54.02
CA VAL A 3 -7.83 9.92 52.57
C VAL A 3 -6.41 9.75 52.03
N GLU A 4 -6.02 8.50 51.77
CA GLU A 4 -4.81 8.22 50.99
C GLU A 4 -5.02 8.77 49.57
N VAL A 5 -4.43 9.94 49.32
CA VAL A 5 -4.29 10.47 47.97
C VAL A 5 -3.21 9.63 47.29
N HIS A 6 -3.62 8.53 46.65
CA HIS A 6 -2.74 7.80 45.74
C HIS A 6 -2.39 8.75 44.59
N ALA A 7 -1.21 9.36 44.65
CA ALA A 7 -0.64 10.09 43.54
C ALA A 7 -0.66 9.18 42.31
N LYS A 8 -1.34 9.61 41.24
CA LYS A 8 -1.34 8.87 39.97
C LYS A 8 0.12 8.71 39.56
N PRO A 9 0.63 7.47 39.38
CA PRO A 9 1.99 7.27 38.91
C PRO A 9 2.15 8.03 37.59
N LEU A 10 3.25 8.76 37.45
CA LEU A 10 3.60 9.46 36.22
C LEU A 10 3.54 8.44 35.07
N SER A 11 2.68 8.70 34.10
CA SER A 11 2.50 7.84 32.95
C SER A 11 3.80 7.81 32.15
N LEU A 12 4.49 6.66 32.15
CA LEU A 12 5.70 6.45 31.33
C LEU A 12 5.32 6.38 29.85
N ILE A 13 6.05 7.05 28.98
CA ILE A 13 5.71 7.18 27.54
C ILE A 13 6.86 6.64 26.68
N MET A 14 6.59 6.23 25.44
CA MET A 14 7.55 5.91 24.37
C MET A 14 7.32 6.82 23.16
N ASP A 15 8.38 7.19 22.45
CA ASP A 15 8.38 8.11 21.30
C ASP A 15 9.05 7.52 20.03
N HIS A 16 8.97 6.20 19.81
CA HIS A 16 9.61 5.54 18.65
C HIS A 16 8.84 5.65 17.34
N LEU A 17 7.58 6.07 17.38
CA LEU A 17 6.83 6.33 16.16
C LEU A 17 7.56 7.41 15.35
N PRO A 18 7.52 7.33 14.00
CA PRO A 18 8.11 8.38 13.21
C PRO A 18 7.41 9.72 13.47
N THR A 19 8.18 10.81 13.49
CA THR A 19 7.61 12.16 13.63
C THR A 19 6.75 12.46 12.40
N PRO A 20 5.45 12.77 12.54
CA PRO A 20 4.60 13.04 11.39
C PRO A 20 5.04 14.32 10.68
N ILE A 21 4.69 14.44 9.40
CA ILE A 21 4.98 15.64 8.58
C ILE A 21 4.24 16.86 9.16
N ASP A 22 2.97 16.65 9.51
CA ASP A 22 2.10 17.66 10.10
C ASP A 22 1.46 17.10 11.39
N GLY A 23 1.18 17.97 12.37
CA GLY A 23 0.44 17.60 13.58
C GLY A 23 1.29 17.13 14.75
N GLU A 24 0.61 16.74 15.84
CA GLU A 24 1.26 16.35 17.09
C GLU A 24 1.81 14.92 17.01
N HIS A 25 3.04 14.74 17.49
CA HIS A 25 3.68 13.42 17.56
C HIS A 25 2.92 12.53 18.56
N PRO A 26 2.34 11.39 18.13
CA PRO A 26 1.61 10.52 19.04
C PRO A 26 2.52 9.92 20.11
N LYS A 27 2.07 10.01 21.36
CA LYS A 27 2.76 9.45 22.53
C LYS A 27 2.19 8.08 22.85
N VAL A 28 3.04 7.05 22.88
CA VAL A 28 2.61 5.67 23.17
C VAL A 28 2.87 5.37 24.63
N GLN A 29 1.88 4.87 25.37
CA GLN A 29 2.06 4.51 26.78
C GLN A 29 3.04 3.32 26.93
N LEU A 30 3.95 3.41 27.90
CA LEU A 30 4.73 2.27 28.37
C LEU A 30 3.94 1.57 29.49
N TYR A 31 3.58 0.32 29.23
CA TYR A 31 2.81 -0.56 30.11
C TYR A 31 3.70 -1.55 30.87
N VAL A 32 4.93 -1.78 30.40
CA VAL A 32 5.88 -2.72 31.03
C VAL A 32 6.76 -1.99 32.05
N PHE A 33 6.66 -2.42 33.31
CA PHE A 33 7.43 -1.85 34.44
C PHE A 33 8.58 -2.75 34.92
N ARG A 34 8.75 -3.93 34.32
CA ARG A 34 9.80 -4.87 34.74
C ARG A 34 11.18 -4.36 34.34
N GLU A 35 12.11 -4.39 35.30
CA GLU A 35 13.52 -4.01 35.14
C GLU A 35 14.40 -5.16 34.60
N LYS A 36 13.79 -6.33 34.34
CA LYS A 36 14.51 -7.48 33.79
C LYS A 36 14.75 -7.29 32.28
N PRO A 37 15.93 -7.67 31.74
CA PRO A 37 16.13 -7.77 30.30
C PRO A 37 15.22 -8.82 29.67
N TRP A 38 14.70 -8.49 28.49
CA TRP A 38 13.99 -9.39 27.58
C TRP A 38 15.00 -10.13 26.73
N MET A 39 14.96 -11.46 26.79
CA MET A 39 15.87 -12.35 26.09
C MET A 39 15.28 -12.78 24.74
N PRO A 40 16.10 -13.17 23.75
CA PRO A 40 15.61 -13.62 22.45
C PRO A 40 14.56 -14.76 22.54
N GLU A 41 14.75 -15.70 23.45
CA GLU A 41 13.84 -16.82 23.69
C GLU A 41 12.48 -16.41 24.25
N ASP A 42 12.37 -15.24 24.88
CA ASP A 42 11.13 -14.77 25.52
C ASP A 42 9.99 -14.64 24.52
N PHE A 43 10.26 -14.41 23.24
CA PHE A 43 9.20 -14.33 22.23
C PHE A 43 8.38 -15.63 22.14
N PHE A 44 9.04 -16.78 22.30
CA PHE A 44 8.41 -18.10 22.20
C PHE A 44 7.96 -18.66 23.55
N THR A 45 8.58 -18.25 24.65
CA THR A 45 8.26 -18.77 25.99
C THR A 45 7.27 -17.91 26.75
N LEU A 46 7.18 -16.60 26.47
CA LEU A 46 6.31 -15.68 27.18
C LEU A 46 4.81 -16.08 27.09
N PRO A 47 4.26 -16.51 25.93
CA PRO A 47 2.87 -16.98 25.89
C PRO A 47 2.54 -18.05 26.92
N SER A 48 3.47 -18.97 27.22
CA SER A 48 3.25 -20.02 28.23
C SER A 48 3.18 -19.50 29.65
N VAL A 49 3.85 -18.38 29.95
CA VAL A 49 3.70 -17.68 31.24
C VAL A 49 2.27 -17.14 31.43
N TRP A 50 1.53 -16.97 30.33
CA TRP A 50 0.15 -16.47 30.30
C TRP A 50 -0.87 -17.57 29.96
N ASN A 51 -0.55 -18.83 30.25
CA ASN A 51 -1.43 -20.00 30.08
C ASN A 51 -1.81 -20.33 28.61
N TYR A 52 -0.93 -20.00 27.66
CA TYR A 52 -1.01 -20.54 26.30
C TYR A 52 -0.07 -21.73 26.16
N ASP A 53 -0.52 -22.77 25.46
CA ASP A 53 0.29 -23.97 25.23
C ASP A 53 1.54 -23.64 24.43
N ASN A 54 1.40 -22.72 23.47
CA ASN A 54 2.49 -22.22 22.64
C ASN A 54 2.08 -20.94 21.90
N THR A 55 3.04 -20.32 21.21
CA THR A 55 2.81 -19.11 20.41
C THR A 55 1.80 -19.31 19.28
N LEU A 56 1.72 -20.51 18.68
CA LEU A 56 0.79 -20.78 17.58
C LEU A 56 -0.66 -20.79 18.05
N GLU A 57 -0.94 -21.34 19.24
CA GLU A 57 -2.27 -21.27 19.85
C GLU A 57 -2.71 -19.79 19.94
N LEU A 58 -1.88 -18.94 20.54
CA LEU A 58 -2.15 -17.51 20.69
C LEU A 58 -2.35 -16.78 19.36
N VAL A 59 -1.54 -17.09 18.33
CA VAL A 59 -1.72 -16.56 16.97
C VAL A 59 -3.07 -16.96 16.39
N GLU A 60 -3.53 -18.19 16.64
CA GLU A 60 -4.78 -18.67 16.09
C GLU A 60 -6.02 -18.20 16.85
N ILE A 61 -6.02 -18.28 18.19
CA ILE A 61 -7.20 -17.98 19.01
C ILE A 61 -7.27 -16.53 19.49
N GLY A 62 -6.16 -15.79 19.45
CA GLY A 62 -6.05 -14.44 19.96
C GLY A 62 -5.96 -14.40 21.49
N LEU A 63 -6.23 -13.23 22.08
CA LEU A 63 -6.09 -13.03 23.53
C LEU A 63 -7.14 -13.79 24.36
N GLY A 64 -8.28 -14.17 23.78
CA GLY A 64 -9.34 -14.95 24.47
C GLY A 64 -9.74 -14.38 25.85
N THR A 65 -10.21 -15.21 26.77
CA THR A 65 -10.46 -14.81 28.17
C THR A 65 -9.28 -15.11 29.09
N LYS A 66 -8.18 -15.65 28.55
CA LYS A 66 -6.99 -16.09 29.32
C LYS A 66 -6.22 -14.93 29.92
N ILE A 67 -6.34 -13.72 29.35
CA ILE A 67 -5.67 -12.50 29.80
C ILE A 67 -6.70 -11.49 30.26
N ASP A 68 -6.52 -10.94 31.47
CA ASP A 68 -7.30 -9.81 32.01
C ASP A 68 -7.14 -8.57 31.11
N ASP A 69 -8.24 -7.88 30.81
CA ASP A 69 -8.25 -6.65 29.99
C ASP A 69 -7.23 -5.60 30.46
N ARG A 70 -7.03 -5.47 31.77
CA ARG A 70 -6.06 -4.53 32.36
C ARG A 70 -4.61 -4.87 32.04
N LYS A 71 -4.34 -6.13 31.70
CA LYS A 71 -3.01 -6.67 31.42
C LYS A 71 -2.73 -6.88 29.92
N VAL A 72 -3.74 -6.72 29.06
CA VAL A 72 -3.60 -6.92 27.62
C VAL A 72 -2.46 -6.07 27.04
N ASN A 73 -2.43 -4.77 27.36
CA ASN A 73 -1.41 -3.87 26.83
C ASN A 73 0.00 -4.19 27.37
N GLU A 74 0.12 -4.55 28.65
CA GLU A 74 1.39 -4.99 29.24
C GLU A 74 1.90 -6.26 28.53
N PHE A 75 1.02 -7.23 28.31
CA PHE A 75 1.35 -8.47 27.63
C PHE A 75 1.79 -8.23 26.19
N LEU A 76 0.99 -7.48 25.41
CA LEU A 76 1.30 -7.20 24.00
C LEU A 76 2.61 -6.42 23.85
N GLN A 77 2.87 -5.45 24.72
CA GLN A 77 4.13 -4.70 24.70
C GLN A 77 5.31 -5.58 25.15
N SER A 78 5.14 -6.45 26.13
CA SER A 78 6.17 -7.42 26.53
C SER A 78 6.52 -8.36 25.37
N TRP A 79 5.50 -8.93 24.73
CA TRP A 79 5.65 -9.97 23.72
C TRP A 79 6.00 -9.43 22.33
N LEU A 80 5.14 -8.60 21.76
CA LEU A 80 5.22 -8.16 20.36
C LEU A 80 6.10 -6.93 20.17
N PHE A 81 6.51 -6.26 21.25
CA PHE A 81 7.46 -5.16 21.17
C PHE A 81 8.83 -5.57 21.68
N LEU A 82 8.97 -5.81 22.99
CA LEU A 82 10.30 -5.99 23.61
C LEU A 82 10.93 -7.35 23.26
N ALA A 83 10.19 -8.45 23.47
CA ALA A 83 10.69 -9.79 23.15
C ALA A 83 10.88 -9.99 21.63
N LEU A 84 10.03 -9.37 20.80
CA LEU A 84 10.21 -9.38 19.34
C LEU A 84 11.51 -8.69 18.91
N ILE A 85 11.82 -7.50 19.45
CA ILE A 85 13.11 -6.83 19.18
C ILE A 85 14.26 -7.74 19.64
N ALA A 86 14.17 -8.32 20.84
CA ALA A 86 15.21 -9.20 21.37
C ALA A 86 15.46 -10.41 20.47
N GLN A 87 14.40 -11.04 19.96
CA GLN A 87 14.47 -12.20 19.08
C GLN A 87 15.01 -11.83 17.69
N VAL A 88 14.60 -10.70 17.11
CA VAL A 88 15.04 -10.29 15.77
C VAL A 88 16.49 -9.79 15.78
N LEU A 89 16.86 -9.00 16.78
CA LEU A 89 18.23 -8.48 16.93
C LEU A 89 19.19 -9.47 17.62
N ASN A 90 18.65 -10.59 18.11
CA ASN A 90 19.37 -11.62 18.87
C ASN A 90 20.26 -11.03 19.98
N GLN A 91 19.68 -10.14 20.80
CA GLN A 91 20.35 -9.52 21.93
C GLN A 91 19.35 -9.15 23.03
N PRO A 92 19.78 -9.06 24.31
CA PRO A 92 18.91 -8.65 25.40
C PRO A 92 18.41 -7.20 25.24
N ILE A 93 17.12 -6.96 25.53
CA ILE A 93 16.47 -5.65 25.43
C ILE A 93 15.97 -5.20 26.80
N TYR A 94 16.28 -3.96 27.18
CA TYR A 94 15.90 -3.37 28.45
C TYR A 94 14.78 -2.35 28.24
N SER A 95 13.66 -2.51 28.95
CA SER A 95 12.47 -1.65 28.82
C SER A 95 12.75 -0.18 29.18
N GLU A 96 13.65 0.06 30.14
CA GLU A 96 14.08 1.40 30.57
C GLU A 96 14.64 2.25 29.43
N LYS A 97 15.29 1.61 28.45
CA LYS A 97 15.83 2.28 27.27
C LYS A 97 14.75 2.90 26.37
N PHE A 98 13.48 2.60 26.60
CA PHE A 98 12.35 3.08 25.80
C PHE A 98 11.52 4.14 26.56
N ARG A 99 11.90 4.52 27.78
CA ARG A 99 11.18 5.50 28.62
C ARG A 99 11.45 6.95 28.17
N TYR A 100 10.39 7.71 27.96
CA TYR A 100 10.37 9.16 27.72
C TYR A 100 9.99 9.90 29.03
N GLY A 101 10.84 10.80 29.53
CA GLY A 101 10.66 11.48 30.83
C GLY A 101 11.82 12.39 31.24
N GLU A 102 11.73 13.03 32.42
CA GLU A 102 12.29 14.36 32.77
C GLU A 102 13.76 14.66 32.41
N ASP A 103 14.66 13.68 32.27
CA ASP A 103 16.06 13.92 31.81
C ASP A 103 16.45 13.16 30.50
N GLN A 104 15.46 13.03 29.60
CA GLN A 104 15.52 12.62 28.18
C GLN A 104 16.30 11.35 27.80
N ILE A 105 15.57 10.24 27.65
CA ILE A 105 15.91 9.20 26.67
C ILE A 105 14.86 9.19 25.54
N ARG A 106 15.36 9.25 24.30
CA ARG A 106 14.59 9.30 23.05
C ARG A 106 14.66 7.95 22.37
N THR A 107 13.55 7.21 22.36
CA THR A 107 13.43 5.90 21.72
C THR A 107 13.75 5.99 20.21
N LYS A 108 13.48 7.15 19.60
CA LYS A 108 13.88 7.51 18.23
C LYS A 108 15.37 7.33 17.93
N HIS A 109 16.26 7.46 18.91
CA HIS A 109 17.71 7.29 18.69
C HIS A 109 18.20 5.88 19.01
N ILE A 110 17.55 5.21 19.96
CA ILE A 110 17.99 3.91 20.45
C ILE A 110 17.69 2.81 19.43
N LEU A 111 16.46 2.76 18.91
CA LEU A 111 16.06 1.69 18.01
C LEU A 111 16.91 1.66 16.71
N PRO A 112 17.15 2.79 16.01
CA PRO A 112 18.05 2.80 14.86
C PRO A 112 19.49 2.39 15.21
N GLY A 113 19.98 2.78 16.38
CA GLY A 113 21.30 2.37 16.87
C GLY A 113 21.40 0.86 17.11
N LEU A 114 20.39 0.27 17.78
CA LEU A 114 20.31 -1.16 18.02
C LEU A 114 20.24 -1.96 16.72
N ILE A 115 19.41 -1.51 15.77
CA ILE A 115 19.27 -2.13 14.45
C ILE A 115 20.60 -2.04 13.68
N LYS A 116 21.20 -0.86 13.59
CA LYS A 116 22.47 -0.65 12.89
C LYS A 116 23.58 -1.50 13.51
N GLY A 117 23.65 -1.56 14.83
CA GLY A 117 24.61 -2.39 15.56
C GLY A 117 24.43 -3.88 15.29
N ALA A 118 23.18 -4.38 15.30
CA ALA A 118 22.90 -5.78 14.98
C ALA A 118 23.27 -6.14 13.54
N ILE A 119 22.92 -5.29 12.56
CA ILE A 119 23.31 -5.47 11.15
C ILE A 119 24.83 -5.48 11.00
N GLN A 120 25.52 -4.55 11.64
CA GLN A 120 26.98 -4.46 11.57
C GLN A 120 27.65 -5.70 12.16
N LYS A 121 27.18 -6.17 13.33
CA LYS A 121 27.66 -7.40 13.96
C LYS A 121 27.45 -8.63 13.06
N GLU A 122 26.27 -8.74 12.43
CA GLU A 122 25.99 -9.84 11.51
C GLU A 122 26.91 -9.81 10.27
N ARG A 123 27.20 -8.61 9.74
CA ARG A 123 28.17 -8.44 8.65
C ARG A 123 29.58 -8.83 9.06
N GLU A 124 30.04 -8.38 10.22
CA GLU A 124 31.37 -8.73 10.76
C GLU A 124 31.53 -10.24 10.95
N GLU A 125 30.51 -10.91 11.50
CA GLU A 125 30.50 -12.37 11.63
C GLU A 125 30.54 -13.07 10.26
N THR A 126 29.88 -12.51 9.24
CA THR A 126 29.87 -13.07 7.87
C THR A 126 31.21 -12.83 7.16
N ASP A 127 31.79 -11.64 7.29
CA ASP A 127 33.06 -11.27 6.68
C ASP A 127 34.22 -12.04 7.29
N LEU A 128 34.20 -12.33 8.60
CA LEU A 128 35.18 -13.22 9.26
C LEU A 128 35.16 -14.63 8.64
N ILE A 129 33.97 -15.15 8.31
CA ILE A 129 33.83 -16.45 7.64
C ILE A 129 34.36 -16.39 6.21
N ALA A 130 34.11 -15.30 5.47
CA ALA A 130 34.55 -15.13 4.09
C ALA A 130 36.06 -14.85 3.95
N THR A 131 36.65 -14.12 4.89
CA THR A 131 38.09 -13.74 4.87
C THR A 131 39.01 -14.79 5.47
N SER A 132 38.47 -15.82 6.13
CA SER A 132 39.14 -17.09 6.44
C SER A 132 39.49 -17.85 5.14
N ARG A 133 40.41 -17.27 4.35
CA ARG A 133 40.95 -17.74 3.06
C ARG A 133 41.71 -19.07 3.12
N ASP A 134 41.83 -19.69 4.28
CA ASP A 134 42.34 -21.06 4.44
C ASP A 134 41.25 -22.15 4.34
N VAL A 135 39.99 -21.78 4.13
CA VAL A 135 38.98 -22.70 3.54
C VAL A 135 39.20 -22.77 2.02
N ARG A 136 40.44 -23.03 1.60
CA ARG A 136 40.67 -23.69 0.30
C ARG A 136 39.98 -25.03 0.41
N PHE A 137 38.78 -25.15 -0.18
CA PHE A 137 38.26 -26.31 -0.91
C PHE A 137 38.92 -27.68 -0.63
N ARG A 138 39.16 -28.05 0.63
CA ARG A 138 39.26 -29.44 1.01
C ARG A 138 37.82 -29.89 1.02
N TRP A 139 37.41 -30.42 -0.13
CA TRP A 139 36.42 -31.49 -0.19
C TRP A 139 36.95 -32.62 0.71
N SER A 140 36.88 -32.46 2.02
CA SER A 140 37.04 -33.56 2.93
C SER A 140 35.90 -34.50 2.60
N LYS A 141 36.24 -35.64 2.00
CA LYS A 141 35.38 -36.79 1.68
C LYS A 141 34.75 -37.44 2.92
N GLY A 142 34.45 -36.66 3.97
CA GLY A 142 33.95 -37.08 5.26
C GLY A 142 32.69 -36.30 5.62
N LYS A 143 31.54 -36.91 5.34
CA LYS A 143 30.19 -36.86 5.96
C LYS A 143 29.57 -35.60 6.56
N ASP A 144 30.26 -34.48 6.79
CA ASP A 144 29.66 -33.29 7.40
C ASP A 144 29.55 -32.13 6.40
N ASP A 145 28.77 -32.39 5.36
CA ASP A 145 28.55 -31.54 4.18
C ASP A 145 27.47 -30.46 4.41
N ASN A 146 27.55 -29.70 5.51
CA ASN A 146 26.48 -28.76 5.93
C ASN A 146 26.83 -27.26 5.85
N SER A 147 28.05 -26.87 5.43
CA SER A 147 28.51 -25.47 5.41
C SER A 147 28.61 -24.85 4.01
N LEU A 148 28.01 -25.47 2.98
CA LEU A 148 28.05 -25.09 1.55
C LEU A 148 27.64 -23.64 1.20
N HIS A 149 27.24 -22.80 2.16
CA HIS A 149 26.72 -21.45 1.91
C HIS A 149 27.37 -20.32 2.74
N GLY A 150 28.52 -20.54 3.38
CA GLY A 150 29.26 -19.46 4.06
C GLY A 150 28.54 -18.81 5.26
N VAL A 151 27.49 -19.45 5.77
CA VAL A 151 26.70 -18.98 6.93
C VAL A 151 26.66 -20.11 7.97
N SER A 152 26.96 -19.81 9.23
CA SER A 152 26.98 -20.80 10.32
C SER A 152 25.59 -21.39 10.59
N ARG A 153 25.52 -22.60 11.16
CA ARG A 153 24.24 -23.21 11.58
C ARG A 153 23.49 -22.33 12.58
N GLU A 154 24.22 -21.66 13.46
CA GLU A 154 23.66 -20.72 14.43
C GLU A 154 23.05 -19.50 13.75
N GLN A 155 23.75 -18.90 12.78
CA GLN A 155 23.22 -17.79 11.97
C GLN A 155 21.94 -18.19 11.24
N LYS A 156 21.91 -19.38 10.61
CA LYS A 156 20.69 -19.91 9.96
C LYS A 156 19.54 -20.09 10.95
N ASN A 157 19.81 -20.66 12.13
CA ASN A 157 18.79 -20.85 13.17
C ASN A 157 18.26 -19.52 13.71
N ARG A 158 19.14 -18.54 13.94
CA ARG A 158 18.74 -17.19 14.38
C ARG A 158 17.85 -16.51 13.35
N TRP A 159 18.26 -16.56 12.08
CA TRP A 159 17.47 -16.01 10.97
C TRP A 159 16.09 -16.67 10.89
N PHE A 160 16.03 -18.00 10.96
CA PHE A 160 14.77 -18.75 10.91
C PHE A 160 13.83 -18.37 12.06
N ARG A 161 14.36 -18.29 13.30
CA ARG A 161 13.57 -17.90 14.48
C ARG A 161 13.09 -16.46 14.37
N ALA A 162 13.90 -15.55 13.87
CA ALA A 162 13.49 -14.17 13.61
C ALA A 162 12.39 -14.10 12.54
N SER A 163 12.49 -14.86 11.44
CA SER A 163 11.43 -14.97 10.41
C SER A 163 10.12 -15.46 11.01
N MET A 164 10.18 -16.55 11.77
CA MET A 164 9.02 -17.14 12.40
C MET A 164 8.38 -16.18 13.41
N ALA A 165 9.18 -15.44 14.17
CA ALA A 165 8.67 -14.47 15.13
C ALA A 165 7.96 -13.30 14.44
N LEU A 166 8.55 -12.73 13.38
CA LEU A 166 7.93 -11.65 12.60
C LEU A 166 6.64 -12.12 11.92
N GLU A 167 6.63 -13.30 11.31
CA GLU A 167 5.44 -13.87 10.69
C GLU A 167 4.31 -14.07 11.72
N GLN A 168 4.62 -14.67 12.88
CA GLN A 168 3.64 -14.88 13.95
C GLN A 168 3.11 -13.56 14.51
N ALA A 169 3.98 -12.59 14.75
CA ALA A 169 3.60 -11.26 15.22
C ALA A 169 2.69 -10.54 14.22
N SER A 170 3.08 -10.51 12.94
CA SER A 170 2.30 -9.89 11.87
C SER A 170 0.94 -10.58 11.69
N ARG A 171 0.89 -11.92 11.68
CA ARG A 171 -0.37 -12.69 11.65
C ARG A 171 -1.27 -12.38 12.83
N PHE A 172 -0.72 -12.31 14.04
CA PHE A 172 -1.49 -11.97 15.23
C PHE A 172 -2.09 -10.57 15.13
N ILE A 173 -1.28 -9.56 14.81
CA ILE A 173 -1.76 -8.17 14.67
C ILE A 173 -2.84 -8.08 13.60
N THR A 174 -2.60 -8.66 12.43
CA THR A 174 -3.56 -8.63 11.32
C THR A 174 -4.87 -9.34 11.67
N LYS A 175 -4.79 -10.50 12.32
CA LYS A 175 -5.98 -11.31 12.65
C LYS A 175 -6.80 -10.74 13.81
N HIS A 176 -6.14 -10.20 14.84
CA HIS A 176 -6.79 -9.91 16.13
C HIS A 176 -6.75 -8.44 16.54
N CYS A 177 -5.88 -7.62 15.96
CA CYS A 177 -5.69 -6.22 16.35
C CYS A 177 -5.94 -5.22 15.22
N SER A 178 -6.26 -5.71 14.01
CA SER A 178 -6.46 -4.88 12.82
C SER A 178 -7.90 -4.96 12.31
N TYR A 179 -8.30 -3.97 11.50
CA TYR A 179 -9.56 -4.06 10.78
C TYR A 179 -9.55 -5.24 9.80
N LYS A 180 -10.63 -6.04 9.80
CA LYS A 180 -10.80 -7.16 8.87
C LYS A 180 -10.54 -6.71 7.43
N HIS A 181 -9.73 -7.50 6.72
CA HIS A 181 -9.47 -7.28 5.30
C HIS A 181 -10.72 -7.69 4.48
N PHE A 182 -11.60 -6.73 4.19
CA PHE A 182 -12.87 -6.97 3.49
C PHE A 182 -12.73 -7.57 2.07
N ALA A 183 -11.52 -7.70 1.55
CA ALA A 183 -11.26 -8.17 0.19
C ALA A 183 -11.17 -9.71 0.05
N LYS A 184 -10.84 -10.45 1.13
CA LYS A 184 -10.48 -11.87 1.01
C LYS A 184 -11.64 -12.86 1.12
N ASP A 185 -12.79 -12.46 1.66
CA ASP A 185 -13.80 -13.45 2.05
C ASP A 185 -14.77 -13.88 0.94
N GLY A 186 -14.70 -13.31 -0.28
CA GLY A 186 -15.64 -13.64 -1.36
C GLY A 186 -17.12 -13.42 -1.01
N ARG A 187 -17.41 -12.86 0.16
CA ARG A 187 -18.75 -12.59 0.66
C ARG A 187 -19.28 -11.35 -0.04
N THR A 188 -20.41 -11.50 -0.72
CA THR A 188 -21.05 -10.51 -1.58
C THR A 188 -21.66 -9.31 -0.83
N SER A 189 -21.64 -9.28 0.50
CA SER A 189 -21.83 -8.07 1.31
C SER A 189 -21.54 -8.37 2.77
N PRO A 190 -20.40 -7.96 3.33
CA PRO A 190 -20.33 -7.76 4.76
C PRO A 190 -21.23 -6.56 5.10
N ASN A 191 -22.05 -6.71 6.15
CA ASN A 191 -22.82 -5.62 6.71
C ASN A 191 -21.82 -4.47 6.99
N PRO A 192 -22.01 -3.25 6.44
CA PRO A 192 -21.04 -2.15 6.56
C PRO A 192 -20.73 -1.76 8.00
N ASP A 193 -21.59 -2.18 8.94
CA ASP A 193 -21.50 -1.96 10.38
C ASP A 193 -21.26 -3.26 11.17
N GLU A 194 -20.52 -4.24 10.63
CA GLU A 194 -19.96 -5.28 11.49
C GLU A 194 -18.97 -4.61 12.45
N LYS A 195 -19.51 -4.05 13.55
CA LYS A 195 -18.78 -3.39 14.62
C LYS A 195 -17.65 -4.33 14.97
N VAL A 196 -16.44 -3.94 14.59
CA VAL A 196 -15.24 -4.56 15.15
C VAL A 196 -15.42 -4.40 16.65
N ASN A 197 -15.53 -5.51 17.38
CA ASN A 197 -15.54 -5.50 18.84
C ASN A 197 -14.45 -4.52 19.27
N GLU A 198 -14.77 -3.58 20.16
CA GLU A 198 -13.81 -2.56 20.59
C GLU A 198 -12.47 -3.24 20.89
N PRO A 199 -11.36 -2.75 20.29
CA PRO A 199 -10.10 -3.42 20.43
C PRO A 199 -9.76 -3.49 21.92
N ARG A 200 -9.55 -4.70 22.44
CA ARG A 200 -9.14 -4.93 23.84
C ARG A 200 -7.76 -4.32 24.16
N ALA A 201 -7.03 -3.93 23.12
CA ALA A 201 -5.73 -3.31 23.18
C ALA A 201 -5.79 -1.83 22.75
N ASP A 202 -4.89 -1.04 23.31
CA ASP A 202 -4.66 0.34 22.92
C ASP A 202 -4.27 0.42 21.42
N GLU A 203 -5.05 1.17 20.64
CA GLU A 203 -4.83 1.31 19.20
C GLU A 203 -3.46 1.90 18.85
N LEU A 204 -2.96 2.85 19.65
CA LEU A 204 -1.64 3.46 19.47
C LEU A 204 -0.53 2.45 19.78
N LEU A 205 -0.70 1.62 20.80
CA LEU A 205 0.25 0.54 21.09
C LEU A 205 0.32 -0.45 19.93
N VAL A 206 -0.84 -0.89 19.42
CA VAL A 206 -0.92 -1.79 18.27
C VAL A 206 -0.26 -1.19 17.04
N LEU A 207 -0.52 0.10 16.76
CA LEU A 207 0.12 0.83 15.66
C LEU A 207 1.64 0.85 15.81
N SER A 208 2.09 1.13 17.03
CA SER A 208 3.49 1.13 17.42
C SER A 208 4.18 -0.20 17.15
N ILE A 209 3.52 -1.31 17.51
CA ILE A 209 4.00 -2.67 17.27
C ILE A 209 4.06 -2.95 15.76
N ALA A 210 3.02 -2.57 15.01
CA ALA A 210 2.95 -2.77 13.58
C ALA A 210 4.08 -2.04 12.82
N VAL A 211 4.31 -0.76 13.14
CA VAL A 211 5.38 0.05 12.54
C VAL A 211 6.77 -0.49 12.92
N LEU A 212 6.95 -0.90 14.18
CA LEU A 212 8.18 -1.55 14.64
C LEU A 212 8.45 -2.84 13.86
N GLY A 213 7.44 -3.70 13.75
CA GLY A 213 7.51 -4.98 13.05
C GLY A 213 7.92 -4.82 11.59
N GLU A 214 7.27 -3.91 10.88
CA GLU A 214 7.61 -3.57 9.50
C GLU A 214 9.05 -3.01 9.38
N THR A 215 9.48 -2.20 10.35
CA THR A 215 10.85 -1.67 10.41
C THR A 215 11.87 -2.80 10.62
N LEU A 216 11.59 -3.74 11.50
CA LEU A 216 12.44 -4.90 11.76
C LEU A 216 12.53 -5.84 10.55
N GLU A 217 11.41 -6.10 9.86
CA GLU A 217 11.38 -6.86 8.60
C GLU A 217 12.26 -6.22 7.53
N LYS A 218 12.14 -4.90 7.34
CA LYS A 218 12.93 -4.14 6.36
C LYS A 218 14.42 -4.07 6.70
N ALA A 219 14.73 -3.94 7.99
CA ALA A 219 16.10 -3.78 8.45
C ALA A 219 16.89 -5.09 8.53
N ARG A 220 16.19 -6.22 8.62
CA ARG A 220 16.82 -7.53 8.67
C ARG A 220 17.70 -7.77 7.43
N PRO A 221 18.96 -8.19 7.60
CA PRO A 221 19.79 -8.56 6.48
C PRO A 221 19.13 -9.64 5.63
N ARG A 222 18.99 -9.37 4.34
CA ARG A 222 18.60 -10.41 3.39
C ARG A 222 19.71 -11.44 3.42
N ALA A 223 19.39 -12.68 3.75
CA ALA A 223 20.34 -13.77 3.69
C ALA A 223 20.71 -14.03 2.22
N VAL A 224 21.68 -13.27 1.71
CA VAL A 224 22.15 -13.31 0.31
C VAL A 224 22.57 -14.73 -0.09
N SER A 225 23.02 -15.55 0.87
CA SER A 225 23.43 -16.93 0.63
C SER A 225 22.28 -17.96 0.59
N LEU A 226 21.05 -17.60 0.96
CA LEU A 226 19.88 -18.51 0.89
C LEU A 226 19.19 -18.46 -0.47
N SER A 227 19.57 -17.54 -1.36
CA SER A 227 18.86 -17.29 -2.62
C SER A 227 19.08 -18.34 -3.70
N GLN A 228 20.11 -19.19 -3.59
CA GLN A 228 20.52 -20.16 -4.62
C GLN A 228 20.38 -21.64 -4.22
N GLY A 229 19.72 -21.96 -3.11
CA GLY A 229 19.53 -23.35 -2.64
C GLY A 229 18.06 -23.78 -2.50
N PRO A 230 17.79 -25.04 -2.12
CA PRO A 230 16.44 -25.56 -1.83
C PRO A 230 15.71 -24.82 -0.70
N LEU A 231 16.38 -23.88 -0.03
CA LEU A 231 15.79 -23.00 0.99
C LEU A 231 14.97 -21.83 0.40
N GLN A 232 14.75 -21.79 -0.92
CA GLN A 232 13.80 -20.86 -1.56
C GLN A 232 12.37 -20.96 -0.98
N PHE A 233 11.98 -22.11 -0.43
CA PHE A 233 10.71 -22.28 0.30
C PHE A 233 10.55 -21.30 1.48
N PHE A 234 11.66 -20.84 2.05
CA PHE A 234 11.68 -19.93 3.18
C PHE A 234 11.88 -18.47 2.78
N ARG A 235 11.94 -18.13 1.49
CA ARG A 235 11.90 -16.72 1.11
C ARG A 235 10.63 -16.12 1.68
N ASP A 236 10.74 -14.95 2.32
CA ASP A 236 9.60 -14.07 2.52
C ASP A 236 8.92 -13.99 1.16
N HIS A 237 7.71 -14.55 1.06
CA HIS A 237 6.99 -14.59 -0.20
C HIS A 237 6.83 -13.13 -0.61
N GLY A 238 7.66 -12.65 -1.54
CA GLY A 238 7.79 -11.23 -1.87
C GLY A 238 6.50 -10.56 -2.35
N ASP A 239 5.45 -11.36 -2.55
CA ASP A 239 4.13 -10.97 -3.02
C ASP A 239 3.00 -11.31 -2.04
N LYS A 240 3.25 -12.00 -0.92
CA LYS A 240 2.22 -12.15 0.12
C LYS A 240 2.30 -10.92 0.99
N GLU A 241 1.34 -10.02 0.82
CA GLU A 241 0.99 -8.89 1.69
C GLU A 241 1.51 -9.08 3.13
N THR A 242 2.75 -8.66 3.40
CA THR A 242 3.31 -8.53 4.76
C THR A 242 2.70 -7.29 5.42
N ALA A 243 1.39 -7.13 5.25
CA ALA A 243 0.65 -6.05 5.85
C ALA A 243 0.52 -6.40 7.33
N TRP A 244 1.09 -5.56 8.20
CA TRP A 244 0.90 -5.59 9.65
C TRP A 244 -0.51 -5.12 10.07
N GLY A 245 -1.50 -5.41 9.23
CA GLY A 245 -2.89 -5.01 9.37
C GLY A 245 -3.14 -3.51 9.21
N TYR A 246 -4.42 -3.16 9.12
CA TYR A 246 -4.87 -1.76 9.11
C TYR A 246 -5.27 -1.33 10.51
N ASN A 247 -4.60 -0.29 11.01
CA ASN A 247 -4.78 0.18 12.38
C ASN A 247 -5.95 1.18 12.50
N PRO A 248 -6.82 1.06 13.52
CA PRO A 248 -7.95 1.97 13.68
C PRO A 248 -7.60 3.43 13.95
N PHE A 249 -6.48 3.70 14.62
CA PHE A 249 -6.00 5.08 14.84
C PHE A 249 -5.78 5.80 13.52
N CYS A 250 -5.09 5.16 12.56
CA CYS A 250 -4.82 5.73 11.25
C CYS A 250 -6.11 6.02 10.49
N ARG A 251 -7.09 5.11 10.50
CA ARG A 251 -8.40 5.34 9.87
C ARG A 251 -9.13 6.53 10.48
N ARG A 252 -9.21 6.59 11.81
CA ARG A 252 -9.89 7.70 12.52
C ARG A 252 -9.21 9.03 12.22
N ASN A 253 -7.88 9.07 12.19
CA ASN A 253 -7.15 10.29 11.84
C ASN A 253 -7.33 10.67 10.37
N MET A 254 -7.27 9.72 9.44
CA MET A 254 -7.59 9.98 8.03
C MET A 254 -9.01 10.56 7.88
N GLN A 255 -10.00 10.00 8.58
CA GLN A 255 -11.36 10.54 8.57
C GLN A 255 -11.42 11.98 9.10
N LYS A 256 -10.73 12.27 10.21
CA LYS A 256 -10.60 13.64 10.74
C LYS A 256 -9.88 14.60 9.77
N SER A 257 -8.94 14.09 8.98
CA SER A 257 -8.21 14.82 7.95
C SER A 257 -8.99 14.95 6.63
N GLY A 258 -10.24 14.49 6.57
CA GLY A 258 -11.14 14.66 5.42
C GLY A 258 -11.11 13.53 4.38
N TYR A 259 -10.44 12.41 4.67
CA TYR A 259 -10.49 11.23 3.81
C TYR A 259 -11.79 10.46 4.03
N PHE A 260 -12.39 9.97 2.94
CA PHE A 260 -13.64 9.18 3.04
C PHE A 260 -13.36 7.67 3.15
N PRO A 261 -14.32 6.85 3.64
CA PRO A 261 -14.09 5.43 3.90
C PRO A 261 -13.61 4.62 2.69
N LEU A 262 -14.16 4.87 1.49
CA LEU A 262 -13.69 4.22 0.26
C LEU A 262 -12.26 4.64 -0.14
N GLU A 263 -11.85 5.89 0.11
CA GLU A 263 -10.50 6.39 -0.15
C GLU A 263 -9.50 5.72 0.77
N ILE A 264 -9.82 5.70 2.06
CA ILE A 264 -9.05 5.00 3.10
C ILE A 264 -8.84 3.55 2.69
N ARG A 265 -9.93 2.86 2.33
CA ARG A 265 -9.86 1.47 1.88
C ARG A 265 -8.99 1.29 0.64
N ARG A 266 -9.09 2.19 -0.35
CA ARG A 266 -8.26 2.13 -1.56
C ARG A 266 -6.78 2.28 -1.20
N MET A 267 -6.45 3.28 -0.38
CA MET A 267 -5.09 3.49 0.10
C MET A 267 -4.58 2.26 0.84
N GLU A 268 -5.36 1.73 1.77
CA GLU A 268 -5.04 0.49 2.49
C GLU A 268 -4.79 -0.68 1.55
N SER A 269 -5.64 -0.88 0.54
CA SER A 269 -5.48 -1.98 -0.43
C SER A 269 -4.31 -1.77 -1.40
N SER A 270 -3.92 -0.53 -1.66
CA SER A 270 -2.85 -0.18 -2.62
C SER A 270 -1.49 0.04 -1.95
N ILE A 271 -1.48 0.33 -0.65
CA ILE A 271 -0.29 0.67 0.14
C ILE A 271 -0.19 -0.38 1.25
N PRO A 272 0.59 -1.47 1.03
CA PRO A 272 0.71 -2.53 2.03
C PRO A 272 1.51 -2.09 3.27
N SER A 273 2.14 -0.91 3.24
CA SER A 273 3.01 -0.43 4.31
C SER A 273 2.25 0.37 5.35
N VAL A 274 2.18 -0.15 6.58
CA VAL A 274 1.54 0.50 7.73
C VAL A 274 2.25 1.82 8.09
N SER A 275 3.57 1.89 7.92
CA SER A 275 4.33 3.11 8.19
C SER A 275 3.98 4.23 7.21
N ILE A 276 3.75 3.90 5.93
CA ILE A 276 3.32 4.88 4.93
C ILE A 276 1.89 5.36 5.24
N ILE A 277 0.98 4.44 5.57
CA ILE A 277 -0.39 4.80 5.98
C ILE A 277 -0.39 5.70 7.23
N TYR A 278 0.49 5.42 8.19
CA TYR A 278 0.70 6.29 9.35
C TYR A 278 1.07 7.71 8.93
N TYR A 279 2.02 7.90 8.01
CA TYR A 279 2.35 9.25 7.52
C TYR A 279 1.18 9.91 6.78
N ILE A 280 0.48 9.17 5.93
CA ILE A 280 -0.66 9.68 5.15
C ILE A 280 -1.77 10.19 6.07
N CYS A 281 -2.00 9.58 7.25
CA CYS A 281 -3.08 9.99 8.13
C CYS A 281 -2.95 11.43 8.67
N PHE A 282 -1.75 12.01 8.62
CA PHE A 282 -1.48 13.39 9.01
C PHE A 282 -1.53 14.40 7.87
N ILE A 283 -1.53 13.95 6.61
CA ILE A 283 -1.61 14.84 5.46
C ILE A 283 -3.03 15.41 5.41
N LYS A 284 -3.16 16.74 5.54
CA LYS A 284 -4.44 17.40 5.36
C LYS A 284 -4.84 17.33 3.89
N LYS A 285 -6.07 16.89 3.63
CA LYS A 285 -6.60 16.90 2.28
C LYS A 285 -6.95 18.33 1.86
N HIS A 286 -6.27 18.85 0.84
CA HIS A 286 -6.56 20.18 0.28
C HIS A 286 -7.98 20.24 -0.29
N ASP A 287 -8.78 21.20 0.20
CA ASP A 287 -10.02 21.79 -0.33
C ASP A 287 -10.79 21.00 -1.40
N ARG A 288 -11.07 19.71 -1.16
CA ARG A 288 -12.05 18.98 -1.97
C ARG A 288 -13.44 19.22 -1.40
N PRO A 289 -14.46 19.41 -2.26
CA PRO A 289 -15.84 19.59 -1.82
C PRO A 289 -16.20 18.51 -0.80
N THR A 290 -16.75 18.93 0.33
CA THR A 290 -17.20 18.06 1.42
C THR A 290 -18.10 16.96 0.87
N HIS A 291 -17.56 15.76 0.72
CA HIS A 291 -18.38 14.59 0.45
C HIS A 291 -19.25 14.34 1.69
N THR A 292 -20.52 14.04 1.49
CA THR A 292 -21.49 13.86 2.59
C THR A 292 -21.13 12.65 3.46
N ALA A 293 -21.64 12.61 4.69
CA ALA A 293 -21.53 11.47 5.61
C ALA A 293 -22.13 10.15 5.06
N GLU A 294 -22.69 10.16 3.85
CA GLU A 294 -23.34 9.04 3.18
C GLU A 294 -22.37 8.13 2.41
N CYS A 295 -21.08 8.48 2.32
CA CYS A 295 -20.06 7.64 1.69
C CYS A 295 -19.82 6.37 2.51
N THR A 296 -19.89 5.20 1.86
CA THR A 296 -19.59 3.91 2.48
C THR A 296 -18.18 3.43 2.09
N VAL A 297 -17.70 2.36 2.73
CA VAL A 297 -16.43 1.69 2.35
C VAL A 297 -16.48 1.03 0.95
N TRP A 298 -17.67 0.96 0.33
CA TRP A 298 -17.89 0.36 -0.99
C TRP A 298 -18.21 1.39 -2.07
N ALA A 299 -18.85 2.51 -1.70
CA ALA A 299 -19.30 3.51 -2.65
C ALA A 299 -19.19 4.92 -2.07
N CYS A 300 -18.59 5.83 -2.84
CA CYS A 300 -18.67 7.25 -2.57
C CYS A 300 -20.03 7.76 -3.08
N LYS A 301 -20.92 8.15 -2.17
CA LYS A 301 -22.21 8.78 -2.49
C LYS A 301 -22.14 10.30 -2.53
N GLY A 302 -20.99 10.87 -2.16
CA GLY A 302 -20.85 12.31 -2.15
C GLY A 302 -21.11 12.86 -3.54
N LYS A 303 -22.11 13.73 -3.64
CA LYS A 303 -22.32 14.66 -4.75
C LYS A 303 -21.23 15.74 -4.72
N GLY A 304 -19.96 15.32 -4.61
CA GLY A 304 -18.84 16.25 -4.73
C GLY A 304 -19.10 17.07 -5.99
N LYS A 305 -18.89 18.39 -5.93
CA LYS A 305 -18.93 19.24 -7.13
C LYS A 305 -18.02 18.57 -8.14
N ARG A 306 -18.58 17.77 -9.05
CA ARG A 306 -17.83 17.22 -10.16
C ARG A 306 -17.38 18.47 -10.89
N LEU A 307 -16.08 18.68 -10.92
CA LEU A 307 -15.54 19.78 -11.69
C LEU A 307 -16.09 19.61 -13.10
N ASP A 308 -16.63 20.67 -13.67
CA ASP A 308 -17.08 20.62 -15.05
C ASP A 308 -15.90 20.21 -15.94
N PRO A 309 -16.14 19.43 -17.00
CA PRO A 309 -15.02 18.93 -17.75
C PRO A 309 -14.23 20.05 -18.41
N LEU A 310 -12.92 19.88 -18.47
CA LEU A 310 -12.04 20.96 -18.92
C LEU A 310 -12.16 21.13 -20.43
N HIS A 311 -12.67 22.28 -20.87
CA HIS A 311 -12.63 22.66 -22.28
C HIS A 311 -11.25 23.20 -22.65
N MET A 312 -10.67 22.68 -23.74
CA MET A 312 -9.29 22.96 -24.16
C MET A 312 -9.14 24.20 -25.06
N LYS A 313 -10.26 24.79 -25.50
CA LYS A 313 -10.27 26.00 -26.33
C LYS A 313 -10.82 27.17 -25.51
N ALA A 314 -10.11 28.31 -25.52
CA ALA A 314 -10.55 29.53 -24.83
C ALA A 314 -11.95 30.00 -25.28
N SER A 315 -12.30 29.77 -26.55
CA SER A 315 -13.62 30.06 -27.11
C SER A 315 -14.78 29.22 -26.51
N CYS A 316 -14.46 28.12 -25.82
CA CYS A 316 -15.44 27.30 -25.11
C CYS A 316 -15.65 27.73 -23.65
N GLN A 317 -14.88 28.71 -23.15
CA GLN A 317 -14.90 29.14 -21.74
C GLN A 317 -15.54 30.52 -21.52
N GLN A 318 -16.00 31.21 -22.57
CA GLN A 318 -16.61 32.54 -22.44
C GLN A 318 -18.00 32.46 -21.79
N GLU A 319 -18.14 33.03 -20.59
CA GLU A 319 -19.41 33.13 -19.87
C GLU A 319 -20.46 33.91 -20.67
N GLY A 320 -21.70 33.39 -20.74
CA GLY A 320 -22.84 34.08 -21.37
C GLY A 320 -23.13 33.69 -22.82
N TYR A 321 -22.17 33.08 -23.53
CA TYR A 321 -22.43 32.37 -24.77
C TYR A 321 -22.29 30.88 -24.47
N GLY A 322 -23.41 30.18 -24.32
CA GLY A 322 -23.42 28.72 -24.32
C GLY A 322 -22.92 28.20 -25.65
N THR A 323 -21.62 28.26 -25.91
CA THR A 323 -20.98 27.55 -27.02
C THR A 323 -20.94 26.10 -26.60
N TYR A 324 -22.02 25.40 -26.96
CA TYR A 324 -22.23 23.97 -26.85
C TYR A 324 -21.08 23.23 -27.53
N CYS A 325 -19.92 23.13 -26.88
CA CYS A 325 -18.88 22.23 -27.34
C CYS A 325 -19.51 20.85 -27.37
N ARG A 326 -19.64 20.30 -28.58
CA ARG A 326 -20.44 19.12 -28.81
C ARG A 326 -19.80 17.93 -28.10
N LEU A 327 -20.62 17.14 -27.42
CA LEU A 327 -20.19 15.82 -26.96
C LEU A 327 -20.18 14.88 -28.16
N VAL A 328 -19.00 14.35 -28.48
CA VAL A 328 -18.84 13.39 -29.57
C VAL A 328 -18.96 11.99 -28.97
N GLN A 329 -19.76 11.15 -29.62
CA GLN A 329 -20.02 9.78 -29.20
C GLN A 329 -19.57 8.81 -30.28
N ILE A 330 -19.19 7.60 -29.86
CA ILE A 330 -18.98 6.48 -30.77
C ILE A 330 -20.29 5.69 -30.84
N GLU A 331 -20.93 5.66 -32.01
CA GLU A 331 -22.14 4.86 -32.23
C GLU A 331 -21.87 3.38 -31.95
N ASP A 332 -22.78 2.73 -31.23
CA ASP A 332 -22.69 1.33 -30.81
C ASP A 332 -21.37 0.96 -30.10
N ARG A 333 -20.79 1.90 -29.34
CA ARG A 333 -19.45 1.74 -28.72
C ARG A 333 -19.27 0.40 -28.01
N GLU A 334 -20.16 0.05 -27.09
CA GLU A 334 -20.00 -1.19 -26.28
C GLU A 334 -20.02 -2.44 -27.15
N LYS A 335 -20.87 -2.48 -28.19
CA LYS A 335 -20.93 -3.61 -29.13
C LYS A 335 -19.65 -3.69 -29.97
N LYS A 336 -19.13 -2.55 -30.44
CA LYS A 336 -17.86 -2.47 -31.16
C LYS A 336 -16.67 -2.87 -30.29
N LEU A 337 -16.59 -2.37 -29.06
CA LEU A 337 -15.55 -2.74 -28.09
C LEU A 337 -15.57 -4.23 -27.77
N LYS A 338 -16.74 -4.80 -27.49
CA LYS A 338 -16.89 -6.24 -27.24
C LYS A 338 -16.42 -7.08 -28.43
N ARG A 339 -16.78 -6.67 -29.65
CA ARG A 339 -16.33 -7.34 -30.88
C ARG A 339 -14.81 -7.25 -31.03
N ILE A 340 -14.23 -6.06 -30.92
CA ILE A 340 -12.77 -5.82 -31.08
C ILE A 340 -11.98 -6.59 -30.01
N ILE A 341 -12.35 -6.49 -28.73
CA ILE A 341 -11.56 -7.00 -27.62
C ILE A 341 -11.77 -8.51 -27.43
N LEU A 342 -13.02 -8.97 -27.30
CA LEU A 342 -13.31 -10.37 -27.03
C LEU A 342 -13.45 -11.22 -28.30
N GLY A 343 -14.03 -10.64 -29.36
CA GLY A 343 -14.24 -11.34 -30.62
C GLY A 343 -12.96 -11.46 -31.45
N GLU A 344 -12.23 -10.35 -31.60
CA GLU A 344 -11.06 -10.27 -32.47
C GLU A 344 -9.72 -10.35 -31.70
N GLY A 345 -9.73 -10.19 -30.38
CA GLY A 345 -8.51 -10.17 -29.57
C GLY A 345 -7.60 -8.97 -29.85
N LYS A 346 -8.16 -7.87 -30.37
CA LYS A 346 -7.44 -6.68 -30.83
C LYS A 346 -7.48 -5.55 -29.79
N ILE A 347 -6.57 -4.59 -29.94
CA ILE A 347 -6.59 -3.33 -29.17
C ILE A 347 -7.56 -2.34 -29.85
N PRO A 348 -8.52 -1.76 -29.12
CA PRO A 348 -9.31 -0.65 -29.61
C PRO A 348 -8.53 0.67 -29.58
N LEU A 349 -8.32 1.31 -30.73
CA LEU A 349 -7.83 2.68 -30.85
C LEU A 349 -8.89 3.56 -31.52
N VAL A 350 -8.81 4.86 -31.27
CA VAL A 350 -9.71 5.85 -31.86
C VAL A 350 -8.95 6.84 -32.74
N GLU A 351 -9.62 7.29 -33.80
CA GLU A 351 -9.20 8.40 -34.65
C GLU A 351 -10.30 9.46 -34.63
N PHE A 352 -9.91 10.72 -34.60
CA PHE A 352 -10.84 11.84 -34.66
C PHE A 352 -10.60 12.67 -35.94
N ALA A 353 -11.58 12.65 -36.85
CA ALA A 353 -11.49 13.35 -38.13
C ALA A 353 -12.84 13.95 -38.50
N ALA A 354 -12.82 15.19 -39.01
CA ALA A 354 -14.03 15.89 -39.49
C ALA A 354 -15.22 15.83 -38.51
N GLY A 355 -14.94 16.01 -37.21
CA GLY A 355 -15.97 16.01 -36.17
C GLY A 355 -16.54 14.63 -35.83
N LYS A 356 -15.90 13.53 -36.24
CA LYS A 356 -16.36 12.15 -35.99
C LYS A 356 -15.27 11.33 -35.31
N LEU A 357 -15.69 10.51 -34.35
CA LEU A 357 -14.86 9.49 -33.73
C LEU A 357 -15.04 8.15 -34.44
N GLU A 358 -13.95 7.57 -34.89
CA GLU A 358 -13.94 6.21 -35.43
C GLU A 358 -13.17 5.29 -34.49
N LEU A 359 -13.76 4.14 -34.15
CA LEU A 359 -13.17 3.13 -33.26
C LEU A 359 -12.71 1.94 -34.10
N LYS A 360 -11.40 1.68 -34.13
CA LYS A 360 -10.76 0.64 -34.94
C LYS A 360 -10.03 -0.36 -34.05
N GLY A 361 -10.02 -1.62 -34.47
CA GLY A 361 -9.31 -2.71 -33.79
C GLY A 361 -7.97 -3.00 -34.46
N TYR A 362 -6.89 -3.00 -33.68
CA TYR A 362 -5.53 -3.27 -34.16
C TYR A 362 -4.98 -4.57 -33.57
N SER A 363 -4.39 -5.40 -34.43
CA SER A 363 -3.85 -6.69 -34.04
C SER A 363 -2.52 -6.55 -33.31
N LEU A 364 -2.43 -7.18 -32.14
CA LEU A 364 -1.17 -7.30 -31.38
C LEU A 364 -0.09 -8.11 -32.11
N LYS A 365 -0.51 -8.94 -33.07
CA LYS A 365 0.38 -9.87 -33.80
C LYS A 365 1.01 -9.21 -35.04
N GLU A 366 0.43 -8.12 -35.50
CA GLU A 366 0.90 -7.37 -36.67
C GLU A 366 1.73 -6.17 -36.21
N GLU A 367 2.46 -5.57 -37.14
CA GLU A 367 3.12 -4.29 -36.87
C GLU A 367 2.03 -3.24 -36.59
N LEU A 368 2.01 -2.75 -35.35
CA LEU A 368 1.04 -1.76 -34.92
C LEU A 368 1.36 -0.42 -35.58
N PRO A 369 0.33 0.36 -35.99
CA PRO A 369 0.58 1.73 -36.41
C PRO A 369 1.21 2.49 -35.25
N LYS A 370 1.88 3.60 -35.54
CA LYS A 370 2.24 4.56 -34.49
C LYS A 370 0.94 5.06 -33.85
N PHE A 371 0.86 5.02 -32.53
CA PHE A 371 -0.33 5.46 -31.80
C PHE A 371 0.05 6.14 -30.48
N GLY A 372 -0.81 7.06 -30.06
CA GLY A 372 -0.71 7.76 -28.79
C GLY A 372 -1.53 7.11 -27.68
N VAL A 373 -1.17 7.33 -26.42
CA VAL A 373 -1.98 6.92 -25.26
C VAL A 373 -2.15 8.11 -24.33
N MET A 374 -3.37 8.34 -23.82
CA MET A 374 -3.61 9.33 -22.77
C MET A 374 -3.71 8.63 -21.41
N SER A 375 -2.83 9.01 -20.48
CA SER A 375 -2.88 8.55 -19.08
C SER A 375 -3.84 9.39 -18.23
N HIS A 376 -4.26 8.85 -17.08
CA HIS A 376 -5.05 9.53 -16.04
C HIS A 376 -6.35 10.20 -16.50
N SER A 377 -6.95 9.76 -17.60
CA SER A 377 -8.16 10.38 -18.17
C SER A 377 -9.34 10.51 -17.19
N TRP A 378 -9.41 9.66 -16.15
CA TRP A 378 -10.50 9.67 -15.16
C TRP A 378 -10.31 10.62 -13.99
N GLU A 379 -9.08 11.00 -13.64
CA GLU A 379 -8.76 11.33 -12.25
C GLU A 379 -9.05 12.79 -11.85
N GLU A 380 -9.38 13.66 -12.82
CA GLU A 380 -9.53 15.10 -12.58
C GLU A 380 -10.73 15.74 -13.27
N ALA A 381 -11.69 14.91 -13.69
CA ALA A 381 -12.80 15.32 -14.56
C ALA A 381 -12.30 16.07 -15.79
N ILE A 382 -11.12 15.74 -16.32
CA ILE A 382 -10.61 16.38 -17.53
C ILE A 382 -11.52 16.02 -18.70
N VAL A 383 -11.83 14.73 -18.86
CA VAL A 383 -12.76 14.25 -19.89
C VAL A 383 -14.18 14.11 -19.33
N HIS A 384 -15.17 14.28 -20.19
CA HIS A 384 -16.56 14.35 -19.76
C HIS A 384 -17.15 12.97 -19.42
N SER A 385 -17.49 12.82 -18.14
CA SER A 385 -18.14 11.65 -17.56
C SER A 385 -19.49 12.06 -16.96
N LYS A 386 -20.54 12.22 -17.79
CA LYS A 386 -21.91 12.47 -17.27
C LYS A 386 -22.56 11.16 -16.87
N VAL A 387 -23.39 11.23 -15.86
CA VAL A 387 -24.31 10.16 -15.49
C VAL A 387 -25.52 10.24 -16.45
N ASP A 388 -25.81 9.19 -17.21
CA ASP A 388 -27.07 9.04 -17.93
C ASP A 388 -28.23 8.81 -16.94
N SER A 389 -29.45 8.85 -17.46
CA SER A 389 -30.68 8.58 -16.70
C SER A 389 -30.74 7.19 -16.05
N SER A 390 -29.87 6.25 -16.43
CA SER A 390 -29.74 4.92 -15.80
C SER A 390 -28.69 4.87 -14.69
N GLY A 391 -28.06 5.99 -14.35
CA GLY A 391 -26.97 6.04 -13.37
C GLY A 391 -25.61 5.66 -13.95
N GLY A 392 -25.51 5.41 -15.26
CA GLY A 392 -24.31 4.98 -15.96
C GLY A 392 -23.49 6.14 -16.53
N ASP A 393 -22.17 6.01 -16.59
CA ASP A 393 -21.30 7.05 -17.17
C ASP A 393 -21.37 7.07 -18.71
N VAL A 394 -21.86 8.15 -19.34
CA VAL A 394 -21.85 8.35 -20.79
C VAL A 394 -20.42 8.75 -21.18
N ARG A 395 -19.52 7.76 -21.15
CA ARG A 395 -18.09 7.90 -21.40
C ARG A 395 -17.83 8.54 -22.79
N ASN A 396 -17.81 9.86 -22.85
CA ASN A 396 -17.72 10.64 -24.07
C ASN A 396 -16.64 11.71 -23.89
N MET A 397 -16.28 12.36 -24.97
CA MET A 397 -15.36 13.50 -24.91
C MET A 397 -15.96 14.68 -25.65
N PHE A 398 -15.60 15.87 -25.20
CA PHE A 398 -15.95 17.09 -25.91
C PHE A 398 -15.11 17.20 -27.18
N GLU A 399 -15.72 17.72 -28.25
CA GLU A 399 -15.07 17.94 -29.54
C GLU A 399 -13.74 18.70 -29.41
N CYS A 400 -13.70 19.78 -28.62
CA CYS A 400 -12.46 20.52 -28.38
C CYS A 400 -11.35 19.68 -27.76
N GLN A 401 -11.70 18.69 -26.90
CA GLN A 401 -10.71 17.81 -26.29
C GLN A 401 -10.15 16.85 -27.33
N LEU A 402 -11.02 16.29 -28.17
CA LEU A 402 -10.63 15.35 -29.22
C LEU A 402 -9.76 16.02 -30.29
N GLU A 403 -10.10 17.25 -30.69
CA GLU A 403 -9.28 18.05 -31.59
C GLU A 403 -7.90 18.32 -31.01
N THR A 404 -7.82 18.77 -29.74
CA THR A 404 -6.54 19.01 -29.08
C THR A 404 -5.72 17.72 -28.98
N LEU A 405 -6.36 16.60 -28.64
CA LEU A 405 -5.69 15.30 -28.52
C LEU A 405 -5.15 14.81 -29.87
N GLN A 406 -5.99 14.85 -30.92
CA GLN A 406 -5.60 14.47 -32.28
C GLN A 406 -4.45 15.34 -32.79
N ASN A 407 -4.55 16.66 -32.63
CA ASN A 407 -3.49 17.59 -33.04
C ASN A 407 -2.19 17.34 -32.26
N THR A 408 -2.28 17.08 -30.96
CA THR A 408 -1.10 16.77 -30.12
C THR A 408 -0.39 15.52 -30.63
N PHE A 409 -1.13 14.44 -30.88
CA PHE A 409 -0.52 13.21 -31.38
C PHE A 409 -0.02 13.35 -32.82
N ASN A 410 -0.73 14.05 -33.70
CA ASN A 410 -0.23 14.32 -35.04
C ASN A 410 1.11 15.06 -34.96
N ASN A 411 1.18 16.17 -34.21
CA ASN A 411 2.39 16.98 -34.06
C ASN A 411 3.58 16.21 -33.48
N LEU A 412 3.34 15.33 -32.50
CA LEU A 412 4.41 14.50 -31.91
C LEU A 412 5.03 13.52 -32.91
N HIS A 413 4.31 13.16 -33.97
CA HIS A 413 4.75 12.15 -34.93
C HIS A 413 5.15 12.70 -36.30
N SER A 414 4.77 13.94 -36.62
CA SER A 414 5.08 14.54 -37.93
C SER A 414 6.57 14.75 -38.18
N GLY A 415 7.44 14.79 -37.15
CA GLY A 415 8.92 14.82 -37.30
C GLY A 415 9.52 16.07 -37.99
N SER A 416 8.73 16.77 -38.81
CA SER A 416 9.02 18.01 -39.51
C SER A 416 7.69 18.77 -39.69
N PRO A 417 7.66 20.09 -39.46
CA PRO A 417 6.46 20.92 -39.66
C PRO A 417 6.00 21.00 -41.14
N ASP A 418 6.83 20.57 -42.10
CA ASP A 418 6.55 20.65 -43.55
C ASP A 418 5.94 19.36 -44.15
N ASP A 419 5.80 18.28 -43.39
CA ASP A 419 5.27 17.03 -43.92
C ASP A 419 3.73 17.04 -43.92
N THR A 420 3.17 17.59 -45.00
CA THR A 420 1.73 17.84 -45.22
C THR A 420 0.84 16.60 -45.37
N ALA A 421 1.39 15.38 -45.27
CA ALA A 421 0.56 14.18 -45.20
C ALA A 421 -0.15 14.12 -43.84
N THR A 422 -1.38 14.65 -43.78
CA THR A 422 -2.25 14.68 -42.60
C THR A 422 -2.75 13.27 -42.23
N ILE A 423 -1.84 12.38 -41.84
CA ILE A 423 -2.20 11.08 -41.29
C ILE A 423 -2.62 11.32 -39.84
N ASN A 424 -3.90 11.07 -39.56
CA ASN A 424 -4.41 11.11 -38.19
C ASN A 424 -3.82 9.93 -37.42
N ILE A 425 -2.97 10.24 -36.45
CA ILE A 425 -2.38 9.25 -35.56
C ILE A 425 -3.49 8.73 -34.63
N PRO A 426 -3.77 7.41 -34.63
CA PRO A 426 -4.75 6.84 -33.72
C PRO A 426 -4.27 6.97 -32.27
N PHE A 427 -5.21 7.00 -31.33
CA PHE A 427 -4.89 7.09 -29.92
C PHE A 427 -5.79 6.24 -29.04
N TYR A 428 -5.30 5.91 -27.84
CA TYR A 428 -6.04 5.21 -26.79
C TYR A 428 -6.38 6.16 -25.66
N VAL A 429 -7.66 6.22 -25.28
CA VAL A 429 -8.15 6.90 -24.07
C VAL A 429 -9.10 5.95 -23.38
N ASP A 430 -8.87 5.65 -22.10
CA ASP A 430 -9.68 4.68 -21.35
C ASP A 430 -11.20 4.95 -21.45
N VAL A 431 -11.60 6.22 -21.43
CA VAL A 431 -13.02 6.62 -21.54
C VAL A 431 -13.65 6.13 -22.84
N LEU A 432 -12.92 6.19 -23.95
CA LEU A 432 -13.44 5.78 -25.26
C LEU A 432 -13.16 4.31 -25.57
N CYS A 433 -12.04 3.77 -25.08
CA CYS A 433 -11.51 2.47 -25.49
C CYS A 433 -11.72 1.34 -24.46
N MET A 434 -12.14 1.64 -23.23
CA MET A 434 -12.45 0.62 -22.24
C MET A 434 -13.97 0.35 -22.21
N ALA A 435 -14.35 -0.93 -22.20
CA ALA A 435 -15.75 -1.31 -22.10
C ALA A 435 -16.32 -1.12 -20.68
N LYS A 436 -17.64 -1.00 -20.57
CA LYS A 436 -18.37 -1.04 -19.28
C LYS A 436 -18.61 -2.46 -18.80
N ASP A 437 -18.89 -3.36 -19.73
CA ASP A 437 -19.14 -4.78 -19.47
C ASP A 437 -17.97 -5.39 -18.67
N PRO A 438 -18.22 -6.02 -17.49
CA PRO A 438 -17.14 -6.52 -16.63
C PRO A 438 -16.18 -7.49 -17.31
N THR A 439 -16.70 -8.39 -18.14
CA THR A 439 -15.90 -9.40 -18.86
C THR A 439 -14.99 -8.74 -19.89
N THR A 440 -15.56 -7.87 -20.73
CA THR A 440 -14.80 -7.11 -21.73
C THR A 440 -13.80 -6.15 -21.08
N ARG A 441 -14.18 -5.54 -19.96
CA ARG A 441 -13.30 -4.66 -19.16
C ARG A 441 -12.12 -5.42 -18.57
N ALA A 442 -12.33 -6.61 -18.02
CA ALA A 442 -11.23 -7.44 -17.50
C ALA A 442 -10.23 -7.79 -18.62
N ALA A 443 -10.72 -8.17 -19.80
CA ALA A 443 -9.86 -8.41 -20.97
C ALA A 443 -9.10 -7.14 -21.41
N SER A 444 -9.76 -5.97 -21.38
CA SER A 444 -9.13 -4.67 -21.68
C SER A 444 -8.01 -4.34 -20.68
N ILE A 445 -8.24 -4.58 -19.37
CA ILE A 445 -7.26 -4.35 -18.30
C ILE A 445 -6.00 -5.21 -18.53
N ASN A 446 -6.17 -6.46 -18.94
CA ASN A 446 -5.05 -7.35 -19.25
C ASN A 446 -4.22 -6.85 -20.46
N GLN A 447 -4.81 -6.06 -21.36
CA GLN A 447 -4.10 -5.47 -22.49
C GLN A 447 -3.36 -4.15 -22.13
N LEU A 448 -3.74 -3.45 -21.05
CA LEU A 448 -3.21 -2.12 -20.71
C LEU A 448 -1.67 -2.09 -20.64
N LYS A 449 -1.05 -3.08 -19.98
CA LYS A 449 0.41 -3.15 -19.89
C LYS A 449 1.07 -3.13 -21.27
N PHE A 450 0.48 -3.85 -22.23
CA PHE A 450 0.99 -3.90 -23.58
C PHE A 450 0.71 -2.60 -24.36
N ILE A 451 -0.50 -2.04 -24.23
CA ILE A 451 -0.91 -0.78 -24.89
C ILE A 451 0.07 0.34 -24.52
N TYR A 452 0.31 0.55 -23.23
CA TYR A 452 1.24 1.58 -22.77
C TYR A 452 2.69 1.29 -23.17
N HIS A 453 3.10 0.02 -23.21
CA HIS A 453 4.45 -0.36 -23.62
C HIS A 453 4.72 -0.16 -25.12
N LYS A 454 3.70 -0.29 -25.97
CA LYS A 454 3.81 -0.12 -27.42
C LYS A 454 3.43 1.27 -27.91
N ALA A 455 2.86 2.11 -27.05
CA ALA A 455 2.55 3.49 -27.36
C ALA A 455 3.79 4.23 -27.86
N SER A 456 3.65 4.98 -28.95
CA SER A 456 4.73 5.83 -29.44
C SER A 456 4.91 7.08 -28.57
N ALA A 457 3.83 7.54 -27.94
CA ALA A 457 3.86 8.60 -26.93
C ALA A 457 2.77 8.38 -25.89
N VAL A 458 3.05 8.77 -24.64
CA VAL A 458 2.08 8.80 -23.54
C VAL A 458 1.87 10.25 -23.12
N LEU A 459 0.65 10.75 -23.31
CA LEU A 459 0.24 12.09 -22.94
C LEU A 459 -0.37 12.08 -21.53
N VAL A 460 0.02 13.05 -20.72
CA VAL A 460 -0.57 13.32 -19.41
C VAL A 460 -1.18 14.70 -19.45
N TRP A 461 -2.49 14.77 -19.26
CA TRP A 461 -3.18 16.03 -18.99
C TRP A 461 -3.37 16.17 -17.49
N ASP A 462 -2.91 17.30 -16.97
CA ASP A 462 -3.12 17.72 -15.58
C ASP A 462 -3.94 19.00 -15.64
N ARG A 463 -5.07 19.02 -14.95
CA ARG A 463 -6.01 20.14 -14.98
C ARG A 463 -5.36 21.43 -14.49
N ASN A 464 -4.53 21.35 -13.45
CA ASN A 464 -3.88 22.54 -12.87
C ASN A 464 -2.80 23.09 -13.82
N LEU A 465 -2.07 22.23 -14.52
CA LEU A 465 -1.11 22.66 -15.53
C LEU A 465 -1.78 23.25 -16.76
N LEU A 466 -2.94 22.71 -17.17
CA LEU A 466 -3.68 23.20 -18.33
C LEU A 466 -4.48 24.49 -18.07
N GLN A 467 -4.77 24.80 -16.80
CA GLN A 467 -5.47 26.03 -16.41
C GLN A 467 -4.53 27.21 -16.08
N ARG A 468 -3.22 26.97 -16.04
CA ARG A 468 -2.19 28.02 -15.94
C ARG A 468 -1.82 28.49 -17.33
#